data_AF-A0A1E5PYT5-F1
#
_entry.id   AF-A0A1E5PYT5-F1
#
_cell.length_a   1.000
_cell.length_b   1.000
_cell.length_c   1.000
_cell.angle_alpha   90.00
_cell.angle_beta   90.00
_cell.angle_gamma   90.00
#
_symmetry.space_group_name_H-M   'P 1'
#
loop_
_entity.id
_entity.type
_entity.pdbx_description
1 polymer ?
#
loop_
_entity_poly.entity_id
_entity_poly.type
_entity_poly.pdbx_seq_one_letter_code
_entity_poly.pdbx_strand_id
1 'polypeptide(L)'
;MHSLLDRNQPYAVALFRIVTGLLFASHGAASLFGVLGGAHGGGTVPVGAWPGWYAAVIQLVAGGLVLVGLGTRAAAFLASGSMAYAYFSAHQPEALWPLQNGGELSAMFCWAFLLLVFTGPGALAVDRLFASRASAGRGREERSPEAVAA
;
A
#
# COMPACT_ATOMS: atom_id res chain seq x y z
N MET A 1 -20.09 -3.57 -23.04
CA MET A 1 -18.77 -3.83 -22.41
C MET A 1 -18.30 -2.63 -21.57
N HIS A 2 -18.16 -1.44 -22.15
CA HIS A 2 -17.68 -0.23 -21.44
C HIS A 2 -18.44 0.09 -20.13
N SER A 3 -19.77 0.12 -20.14
CA SER A 3 -20.61 0.42 -18.96
C SER A 3 -20.41 -0.50 -17.74
N LEU A 4 -20.01 -1.77 -17.94
CA LEU A 4 -19.76 -2.70 -16.83
C LEU A 4 -18.35 -2.56 -16.26
N LEU A 5 -17.35 -2.30 -17.11
CA LEU A 5 -15.97 -2.08 -16.67
C LEU A 5 -15.86 -0.77 -15.89
N ASP A 6 -16.50 0.30 -16.38
CA ASP A 6 -16.50 1.60 -15.72
C ASP A 6 -17.19 1.54 -14.36
N ARG A 7 -18.33 0.82 -14.28
CA ARG A 7 -19.07 0.61 -13.03
C ARG A 7 -18.26 -0.16 -11.98
N ASN A 8 -17.47 -1.14 -12.41
CA ASN A 8 -16.71 -2.03 -11.52
C ASN A 8 -15.26 -1.56 -11.29
N GLN A 9 -14.85 -0.44 -11.89
CA GLN A 9 -13.52 0.14 -11.73
C GLN A 9 -13.07 0.27 -10.25
N PRO A 10 -13.92 0.68 -9.28
CA PRO A 10 -13.52 0.77 -7.88
C PRO A 10 -13.15 -0.59 -7.26
N TYR A 11 -13.78 -1.68 -7.70
CA TYR A 11 -13.46 -3.04 -7.24
C TYR A 11 -12.18 -3.57 -7.89
N ALA A 12 -11.94 -3.24 -9.17
CA ALA A 12 -10.67 -3.56 -9.83
C ALA A 12 -9.49 -2.86 -9.13
N VAL A 13 -9.63 -1.57 -8.78
CA VAL A 13 -8.63 -0.85 -7.99
C VAL A 13 -8.45 -1.47 -6.59
N ALA A 14 -9.54 -1.91 -5.95
CA ALA A 14 -9.45 -2.59 -4.65
C ALA A 14 -8.67 -3.90 -4.74
N LEU A 15 -8.92 -4.71 -5.77
CA LEU A 15 -8.21 -5.97 -5.98
C LEU A 15 -6.72 -5.72 -6.25
N PHE A 16 -6.41 -4.77 -7.13
CA PHE A 16 -5.03 -4.34 -7.41
C PHE A 16 -4.33 -3.91 -6.10
N ARG A 17 -4.96 -3.02 -5.33
CA ARG A 17 -4.48 -2.56 -4.03
C ARG A 17 -4.17 -3.72 -3.07
N ILE A 18 -5.11 -4.68 -2.93
CA ILE A 18 -4.97 -5.82 -2.02
C ILE A 18 -3.78 -6.69 -2.45
N VAL A 19 -3.69 -7.05 -3.73
CA VAL A 19 -2.60 -7.90 -4.25
C VAL A 19 -1.25 -7.20 -4.12
N THR A 20 -1.14 -5.94 -4.56
CA THR A 20 0.10 -5.17 -4.46
C THR A 20 0.54 -5.01 -2.99
N GLY A 21 -0.37 -4.65 -2.09
CA GLY A 21 -0.08 -4.53 -0.67
C GLY A 21 0.36 -5.85 -0.04
N LEU A 22 -0.29 -6.97 -0.40
CA LEU A 22 0.05 -8.32 0.08
C LEU A 22 1.45 -8.73 -0.34
N LEU A 23 1.78 -8.58 -1.62
CA LEU A 23 3.09 -8.96 -2.14
C LEU A 23 4.20 -8.13 -1.48
N PHE A 24 3.99 -6.83 -1.34
CA PHE A 24 4.93 -5.95 -0.67
C PHE A 24 5.12 -6.28 0.81
N ALA A 25 4.02 -6.50 1.54
CA ALA A 25 4.06 -6.93 2.93
C ALA A 25 4.77 -8.28 3.11
N SER A 26 4.61 -9.19 2.13
CA SER A 26 5.25 -10.50 2.12
C SER A 26 6.77 -10.38 2.02
N HIS A 27 7.31 -9.47 1.20
CA HIS A 27 8.75 -9.21 1.15
C HIS A 27 9.30 -8.67 2.47
N GLY A 28 8.55 -7.77 3.12
CA GLY A 28 8.90 -7.27 4.45
C GLY A 28 8.89 -8.38 5.50
N ALA A 29 7.85 -9.22 5.50
CA ALA A 29 7.75 -10.37 6.41
C ALA A 29 8.89 -11.37 6.18
N ALA A 30 9.20 -11.69 4.93
CA ALA A 30 10.30 -12.59 4.59
C ALA A 30 11.64 -12.05 5.10
N SER A 31 11.88 -10.76 4.91
CA SER A 31 13.12 -10.11 5.32
C SER A 31 13.25 -9.94 6.85
N LEU A 32 12.15 -9.66 7.56
CA LEU A 32 12.19 -9.43 9.02
C LEU A 32 12.09 -10.71 9.85
N PHE A 33 11.36 -11.72 9.37
CA PHE A 33 11.04 -12.92 10.15
C PHE A 33 11.58 -14.22 9.55
N GLY A 34 12.18 -14.18 8.37
CA GLY A 34 12.74 -15.39 7.74
C GLY A 34 11.68 -16.36 7.23
N VAL A 35 10.44 -15.90 7.11
CA VAL A 35 9.30 -16.68 6.57
C VAL A 35 9.25 -16.58 5.05
N LEU A 36 8.40 -17.38 4.39
CA LEU A 36 8.18 -17.31 2.94
C LEU A 36 9.45 -17.48 2.08
N GLY A 37 10.48 -18.16 2.60
CA GLY A 37 11.79 -18.32 1.96
C GLY A 37 12.89 -17.38 2.45
N GLY A 38 12.56 -16.40 3.30
CA GLY A 38 13.51 -15.47 3.91
C GLY A 38 13.96 -14.33 2.99
N ALA A 39 14.94 -13.54 3.47
CA ALA A 39 15.61 -12.53 2.65
C ALA A 39 16.35 -13.15 1.45
N HIS A 40 16.84 -12.34 0.51
CA HIS A 40 17.69 -12.84 -0.58
C HIS A 40 18.91 -13.59 -0.01
N GLY A 41 18.99 -14.91 -0.23
CA GLY A 41 20.00 -15.79 0.38
C GLY A 41 19.54 -16.56 1.62
N GLY A 42 18.28 -16.40 2.03
CA GLY A 42 17.69 -17.05 3.20
C GLY A 42 17.86 -16.24 4.50
N GLY A 43 17.09 -16.62 5.53
CA GLY A 43 17.18 -16.00 6.86
C GLY A 43 16.57 -14.60 6.94
N THR A 44 17.05 -13.81 7.91
CA THR A 44 16.57 -12.45 8.22
C THR A 44 17.62 -11.39 7.93
N VAL A 45 17.17 -10.16 7.67
CA VAL A 45 18.03 -8.98 7.61
C VAL A 45 18.36 -8.54 9.04
N PRO A 46 19.64 -8.30 9.38
CA PRO A 46 20.04 -7.85 10.72
C PRO A 46 19.32 -6.56 11.13
N VAL A 47 18.89 -6.50 12.40
CA VAL A 47 18.17 -5.34 12.94
C VAL A 47 19.01 -4.07 12.81
N GLY A 48 18.41 -3.02 12.24
CA GLY A 48 19.06 -1.71 12.06
C GLY A 48 20.03 -1.64 10.87
N ALA A 49 20.20 -2.71 10.09
CA ALA A 49 21.09 -2.69 8.93
C ALA A 49 20.55 -1.74 7.83
N TRP A 50 21.38 -0.77 7.44
CA TRP A 50 21.05 0.14 6.34
C TRP A 50 21.44 -0.46 4.98
N PRO A 51 20.61 -0.32 3.92
CA PRO A 51 19.22 0.14 3.94
C PRO A 51 18.20 -0.98 4.23
N GLY A 52 18.64 -2.24 4.21
CA GLY A 52 17.77 -3.42 4.09
C GLY A 52 16.72 -3.58 5.19
N TRP A 53 17.08 -3.33 6.46
CA TRP A 53 16.15 -3.51 7.57
C TRP A 53 15.02 -2.48 7.54
N TYR A 54 15.34 -1.22 7.27
CA TYR A 54 14.35 -0.15 7.14
C TYR A 54 13.44 -0.36 5.92
N ALA A 55 14.01 -0.81 4.80
CA ALA A 55 13.22 -1.19 3.63
C ALA A 55 12.22 -2.31 3.98
N ALA A 56 12.65 -3.32 4.75
CA ALA A 56 11.78 -4.43 5.17
C ALA A 56 10.65 -3.99 6.12
N VAL A 57 10.92 -3.07 7.06
CA VAL A 57 9.90 -2.47 7.92
C VAL A 57 8.88 -1.68 7.09
N ILE A 58 9.34 -0.85 6.15
CA ILE A 58 8.44 -0.09 5.26
C ILE A 58 7.60 -1.07 4.43
N GLN A 59 8.20 -2.11 3.88
CA GLN A 59 7.51 -3.15 3.10
C GLN A 59 6.36 -3.78 3.88
N LEU A 60 6.63 -4.23 5.11
CA LEU A 60 5.63 -4.86 5.96
C LEU A 60 4.53 -3.88 6.37
N VAL A 61 4.89 -2.72 6.91
CA VAL A 61 3.93 -1.77 7.49
C VAL A 61 3.13 -1.05 6.41
N ALA A 62 3.80 -0.43 5.43
CA ALA A 62 3.11 0.28 4.36
C ALA A 62 2.34 -0.69 3.46
N GLY A 63 2.91 -1.87 3.15
CA GLY A 63 2.21 -2.93 2.43
C GLY A 63 0.95 -3.38 3.15
N GLY A 64 1.02 -3.60 4.47
CA GLY A 64 -0.14 -3.97 5.29
C GLY A 64 -1.22 -2.89 5.32
N LEU A 65 -0.84 -1.61 5.51
CA LEU A 65 -1.76 -0.48 5.47
C LEU A 65 -2.45 -0.34 4.12
N VAL A 66 -1.69 -0.45 3.02
CA VAL A 66 -2.24 -0.45 1.66
C VAL A 66 -3.17 -1.66 1.47
N LEU A 67 -2.80 -2.85 1.93
CA LEU A 67 -3.60 -4.08 1.83
C LEU A 67 -4.97 -3.98 2.49
N VAL A 68 -5.07 -3.35 3.66
CA VAL A 68 -6.37 -3.15 4.34
C VAL A 68 -7.10 -1.90 3.87
N GLY A 69 -6.39 -1.00 3.19
CA GLY A 69 -6.94 0.26 2.72
C GLY A 69 -7.11 1.28 3.85
N LEU A 70 -6.13 1.35 4.75
CA LEU A 70 -6.04 2.29 5.85
C LEU A 70 -4.99 3.34 5.53
N GLY A 71 -5.40 4.60 5.34
CA GLY A 71 -4.47 5.68 4.98
C GLY A 71 -3.75 5.44 3.64
N THR A 72 -4.40 4.77 2.68
CA THR A 72 -3.78 4.22 1.46
C THR A 72 -2.90 5.21 0.72
N ARG A 73 -3.31 6.47 0.57
CA ARG A 73 -2.54 7.47 -0.19
C ARG A 73 -1.19 7.77 0.47
N ALA A 74 -1.18 7.94 1.79
CA ALA A 74 0.05 8.21 2.55
C ALA A 74 0.96 6.97 2.59
N ALA A 75 0.39 5.80 2.87
CA ALA A 75 1.15 4.55 2.90
C ALA A 75 1.74 4.21 1.51
N ALA A 76 0.97 4.39 0.44
CA ALA A 76 1.43 4.18 -0.93
C ALA A 76 2.50 5.21 -1.34
N PHE A 77 2.41 6.47 -0.92
CA PHE A 77 3.46 7.45 -1.20
C PHE A 77 4.79 7.05 -0.56
N LEU A 78 4.77 6.61 0.70
CA LEU A 78 5.97 6.12 1.39
C LEU A 78 6.54 4.85 0.74
N ALA A 79 5.67 3.90 0.37
CA ALA A 79 6.09 2.67 -0.32
C ALA A 79 6.66 2.94 -1.72
N SER A 80 6.08 3.91 -2.44
CA SER A 80 6.58 4.36 -3.74
C SER A 80 7.97 4.98 -3.60
N GLY A 81 8.14 5.91 -2.65
CA GLY A 81 9.42 6.56 -2.38
C GLY A 81 10.53 5.59 -1.96
N SER A 82 10.22 4.59 -1.13
CA SER A 82 11.21 3.59 -0.71
C SER A 82 11.69 2.72 -1.88
N MET A 83 10.80 2.40 -2.82
CA MET A 83 11.15 1.63 -4.01
C MET A 83 11.87 2.47 -5.07
N ALA A 84 11.55 3.77 -5.18
CA ALA A 84 12.36 4.70 -5.96
C ALA A 84 13.79 4.80 -5.40
N TYR A 85 13.93 4.94 -4.09
CA TYR A 85 15.24 4.93 -3.42
C TYR A 85 15.98 3.62 -3.73
N ALA A 86 15.34 2.47 -3.54
CA ALA A 86 15.94 1.16 -3.85
C ALA A 86 16.43 1.07 -5.30
N TYR A 87 15.63 1.54 -6.27
CA TYR A 87 16.04 1.54 -7.67
C TYR A 87 17.31 2.38 -7.88
N PHE A 88 17.30 3.64 -7.46
CA PHE A 88 18.42 4.54 -7.74
C PHE A 88 19.68 4.24 -6.91
N SER A 89 19.54 3.71 -5.69
CA SER A 89 20.69 3.44 -4.82
C SER A 89 21.29 2.05 -5.00
N ALA A 90 20.48 1.03 -5.33
CA ALA A 90 20.91 -0.36 -5.33
C ALA A 90 20.88 -1.02 -6.72
N HIS A 91 20.07 -0.54 -7.67
CA HIS A 91 19.94 -1.17 -8.98
C HIS A 91 20.56 -0.33 -10.11
N GLN A 92 20.27 0.97 -10.17
CA GLN A 92 20.76 1.85 -11.23
C GLN A 92 22.30 1.90 -11.36
N PRO A 93 23.09 1.79 -10.27
CA PRO A 93 24.56 1.71 -10.39
C PRO A 93 25.07 0.50 -11.18
N GLU A 94 24.32 -0.62 -11.20
CA GLU A 94 24.73 -1.85 -11.89
C GLU A 94 24.49 -1.78 -13.41
N ALA A 95 23.39 -1.16 -13.84
CA ALA A 95 23.10 -0.86 -15.25
C ALA A 95 21.98 0.19 -15.38
N LEU A 96 21.89 0.85 -16.54
CA LEU A 96 20.84 1.85 -16.80
C LEU A 96 19.44 1.24 -16.88
N TRP A 97 19.30 0.08 -17.53
CA TRP A 97 18.00 -0.53 -17.80
C TRP A 97 17.60 -1.50 -16.68
N PRO A 98 16.36 -1.43 -16.16
CA PRO A 98 15.86 -2.36 -15.13
C PRO A 98 16.09 -3.84 -15.46
N LEU A 99 15.91 -4.20 -16.73
CA LEU A 99 16.09 -5.54 -17.26
C LEU A 99 17.52 -6.07 -17.07
N GLN A 100 18.51 -5.18 -16.99
CA GLN A 100 19.93 -5.52 -16.88
C GLN A 100 20.46 -5.47 -15.43
N ASN A 101 19.73 -4.81 -14.51
CA ASN A 101 20.17 -4.60 -13.13
C ASN A 101 19.28 -5.27 -12.06
N GLY A 102 18.28 -6.04 -12.48
CA GLY A 102 17.32 -6.69 -11.58
C GLY A 102 16.36 -5.73 -10.85
N GLY A 103 16.32 -4.46 -11.26
CA GLY A 103 15.52 -3.39 -10.64
C GLY A 103 14.08 -3.31 -11.13
N GLU A 104 13.63 -4.25 -11.97
CA GLU A 104 12.27 -4.27 -12.52
C GLU A 104 11.20 -4.27 -11.42
N LEU A 105 11.37 -5.07 -10.35
CA LEU A 105 10.43 -5.09 -9.24
C LEU A 105 10.41 -3.77 -8.46
N SER A 106 11.57 -3.17 -8.21
CA SER A 106 11.69 -1.86 -7.56
C SER A 106 10.96 -0.79 -8.40
N ALA A 107 11.16 -0.79 -9.72
CA ALA A 107 10.45 0.12 -10.61
C ALA A 107 8.93 -0.13 -10.63
N MET A 108 8.50 -1.39 -10.73
CA MET A 108 7.08 -1.74 -10.81
C MET A 108 6.32 -1.46 -9.51
N PHE A 109 6.88 -1.79 -8.34
CA PHE A 109 6.27 -1.40 -7.07
C PHE A 109 6.23 0.12 -6.91
N CYS A 110 7.30 0.84 -7.29
CA CYS A 110 7.33 2.30 -7.25
C CYS A 110 6.13 2.91 -8.01
N TRP A 111 5.94 2.52 -9.27
CA TRP A 111 4.86 3.03 -10.12
C TRP A 111 3.49 2.51 -9.72
N ALA A 112 3.37 1.25 -9.28
CA ALA A 112 2.11 0.69 -8.79
C ALA A 112 1.59 1.44 -7.56
N PHE A 113 2.47 1.73 -6.59
CA PHE A 113 2.09 2.51 -5.43
C PHE A 113 1.84 3.98 -5.77
N LEU A 114 2.62 4.57 -6.67
CA LEU A 114 2.36 5.94 -7.14
C LEU A 114 0.97 6.05 -7.77
N LEU A 115 0.54 5.06 -8.56
CA LEU A 115 -0.81 5.00 -9.11
C LEU A 115 -1.89 4.96 -8.00
N LEU A 116 -1.66 4.23 -6.91
CA LEU A 116 -2.56 4.19 -5.75
C LEU A 116 -2.61 5.51 -4.98
N VAL A 117 -1.55 6.34 -5.02
CA VAL A 117 -1.58 7.71 -4.48
C VAL A 117 -2.65 8.54 -5.20
N PHE A 118 -2.79 8.40 -6.52
CA PHE A 118 -3.73 9.19 -7.33
C PHE A 118 -5.13 8.58 -7.37
N THR A 119 -5.23 7.29 -7.66
CA THR A 119 -6.51 6.57 -7.75
C THR A 119 -7.19 6.42 -6.39
N GLY A 120 -6.42 6.43 -5.30
CA GLY A 120 -6.92 6.25 -3.95
C GLY A 120 -7.24 4.78 -3.64
N PRO A 121 -8.00 4.51 -2.57
CA PRO A 121 -8.10 3.17 -2.00
C PRO A 121 -9.04 2.20 -2.76
N GLY A 122 -9.81 2.68 -3.74
CA GLY A 122 -10.86 1.89 -4.39
C GLY A 122 -11.97 1.49 -3.41
N ALA A 123 -12.72 0.44 -3.75
CA ALA A 123 -13.72 -0.18 -2.89
C ALA A 123 -13.07 -0.97 -1.71
N LEU A 124 -13.91 -1.43 -0.77
CA LEU A 124 -13.51 -2.34 0.32
C LEU A 124 -12.40 -1.83 1.26
N ALA A 125 -12.17 -0.51 1.30
CA ALA A 125 -11.17 0.11 2.15
C ALA A 125 -11.69 0.31 3.58
N VAL A 126 -10.91 -0.08 4.58
CA VAL A 126 -11.27 0.05 6.00
C VAL A 126 -11.56 1.52 6.38
N ASP A 127 -10.90 2.50 5.77
CA ASP A 127 -11.17 3.93 5.96
C ASP A 127 -12.67 4.29 5.81
N ARG A 128 -13.39 3.58 4.94
CA ARG A 128 -14.82 3.84 4.70
C ARG A 128 -15.71 3.45 5.88
N LEU A 129 -15.27 2.52 6.72
CA LEU A 129 -16.00 2.14 7.94
C LEU A 129 -16.00 3.28 8.97
N PHE A 130 -14.92 4.05 9.03
CA PHE A 130 -14.81 5.21 9.92
C PHE A 130 -15.58 6.42 9.38
N ALA A 131 -15.50 6.67 8.06
CA ALA A 131 -16.23 7.76 7.42
C ALA A 131 -17.76 7.60 7.54
N SER A 132 -18.28 6.38 7.40
CA SER A 132 -19.71 6.08 7.53
C SER A 132 -20.25 6.30 8.95
N ARG A 133 -19.44 6.00 9.98
CA ARG A 133 -19.82 6.23 11.39
C ARG A 133 -19.89 7.70 11.76
N ALA A 134 -19.00 8.53 11.20
CA ALA A 134 -19.02 9.98 11.46
C ALA A 134 -20.27 10.67 10.91
N SER A 135 -20.76 10.25 9.74
CA SER A 135 -22.00 10.76 9.14
C SER A 135 -23.27 10.24 9.85
N ALA A 136 -23.26 9.01 10.35
CA ALA A 136 -24.37 8.48 11.16
C ALA A 136 -24.53 9.19 12.51
N GLY A 137 -23.43 9.67 13.11
CA GLY A 137 -23.46 10.47 14.34
C GLY A 137 -24.12 11.84 14.15
N ARG A 138 -23.78 12.56 13.07
CA ARG A 138 -24.37 13.87 12.75
C ARG A 138 -25.88 13.83 12.49
N GLY A 139 -26.35 12.81 11.76
CA GLY A 139 -27.78 12.69 11.44
C GLY A 139 -28.68 12.38 12.66
N ARG A 140 -28.11 11.91 13.78
CA ARG A 140 -28.83 11.68 15.03
C ARG A 140 -28.90 12.93 15.90
N GLU A 141 -27.91 13.79 15.82
CA GLU A 141 -27.81 15.05 16.57
C GLU A 141 -28.73 16.13 15.99
N GLU A 142 -28.85 16.19 14.66
CA GLU A 142 -29.78 17.11 13.95
C GLU A 142 -31.27 16.76 14.16
N ARG A 143 -31.62 15.51 14.51
CA ARG A 143 -33.02 15.10 14.77
C ARG A 143 -33.49 15.38 16.21
N SER A 144 -32.61 15.84 17.09
CA SER A 144 -32.91 16.05 18.51
C SER A 144 -33.31 17.47 18.98
N PRO A 145 -33.28 18.57 18.18
CA PRO A 145 -33.70 19.88 18.72
C PRO A 145 -35.20 20.21 18.65
N GLU A 146 -36.01 19.52 17.82
CA GLU A 146 -37.36 20.01 17.48
C GLU A 146 -38.52 19.33 18.25
N ALA A 147 -38.27 18.26 18.99
CA ALA A 147 -39.34 17.47 19.64
C ALA A 147 -39.75 17.95 21.06
N VAL A 148 -39.27 19.11 21.54
CA VAL A 148 -39.56 19.60 22.91
C VAL A 148 -40.21 21.00 22.92
N ALA A 149 -40.67 21.50 21.77
CA ALA A 149 -41.23 22.86 21.67
C ALA A 149 -42.67 22.96 21.14
N ALA A 150 -43.50 21.91 21.24
CA ALA A 150 -44.93 21.98 20.90
C ALA A 150 -45.80 21.25 21.93
#